data_AF-A0A498NYG8-F1
#
_entry.id   AF-A0A498NYG8-F1
#
_cell.length_a   1.000
_cell.length_b   1.000
_cell.length_c   1.000
_cell.angle_alpha   90.00
_cell.angle_beta   90.00
_cell.angle_gamma   90.00
#
_symmetry.space_group_name_H-M   'P 1'
#
loop_
_entity.id
_entity.type
_entity.pdbx_description
1 polymer ?
#
loop_
_entity_poly.entity_id
_entity_poly.type
_entity_poly.pdbx_seq_one_letter_code
_entity_poly.pdbx_strand_id
1 'polypeptide(L)'
;MSSKRPKSKEASKIKGKGHPDYIFPLVLTSATQELFGCQADEDVTGENPYKLLKKEDIIKDMKTRASVSDFSPVKQLVLDYPEDELLLVFDRDFTYGQSFYLVLTVEAKENILKVRKQDG
;
A
#
# COMPACT_ATOMS: atom_id res chain seq x y z
N MET A 1 11.59 33.30 -35.84
CA MET A 1 10.36 32.99 -35.09
C MET A 1 10.56 31.67 -34.37
N SER A 2 10.66 31.70 -33.04
CA SER A 2 10.94 30.53 -32.21
C SER A 2 9.66 29.77 -31.88
N SER A 3 9.42 28.63 -32.53
CA SER A 3 8.39 27.69 -32.09
C SER A 3 9.02 26.75 -31.05
N LYS A 4 8.88 27.10 -29.78
CA LYS A 4 9.17 26.19 -28.65
C LYS A 4 8.17 25.04 -28.71
N ARG A 5 8.64 23.83 -29.02
CA ARG A 5 7.89 22.59 -28.74
C ARG A 5 7.68 22.50 -27.21
N PRO A 6 6.48 22.13 -26.72
CA PRO A 6 6.32 21.88 -25.31
C PRO A 6 7.13 20.63 -24.96
N LYS A 7 8.16 20.79 -24.10
CA LYS A 7 8.79 19.66 -23.41
C LYS A 7 7.71 19.01 -22.57
N SER A 8 7.28 17.81 -22.95
CA SER A 8 6.47 16.92 -22.11
C SER A 8 7.22 16.67 -20.81
N LYS A 9 6.83 17.40 -19.75
CA LYS A 9 7.46 17.36 -18.43
C LYS A 9 7.04 16.14 -17.58
N GLU A 10 6.30 15.19 -18.13
CA GLU A 10 5.85 14.02 -17.37
C GLU A 10 6.71 12.76 -17.59
N ALA A 11 7.67 12.76 -18.52
CA ALA A 11 8.58 11.64 -18.77
C ALA A 11 9.85 11.68 -17.88
N SER A 12 9.79 12.36 -16.74
CA SER A 12 10.96 12.66 -15.90
C SER A 12 10.71 12.32 -14.43
N LYS A 13 10.40 11.06 -14.13
CA LYS A 13 10.60 10.52 -12.78
C LYS A 13 10.93 9.02 -12.75
N ILE A 14 11.91 8.61 -13.55
CA ILE A 14 12.59 7.32 -13.35
C ILE A 14 13.94 7.61 -12.68
N LYS A 15 13.93 7.62 -11.34
CA LYS A 15 15.08 7.31 -10.48
C LYS A 15 14.54 6.38 -9.40
N GLY A 16 15.18 5.21 -9.28
CA GLY A 16 14.63 3.99 -8.69
C GLY A 16 13.94 4.18 -7.36
N LYS A 17 12.65 3.84 -7.31
CA LYS A 17 12.01 3.49 -6.05
C LYS A 17 12.69 2.21 -5.57
N GLY A 18 13.10 2.15 -4.31
CA GLY A 18 13.66 0.93 -3.72
C GLY A 18 12.63 -0.19 -3.54
N HIS A 19 11.55 -0.18 -4.32
CA HIS A 19 10.41 -1.08 -4.23
C HIS A 19 9.69 -1.19 -5.59
N PRO A 20 8.96 -2.29 -5.86
CA PRO A 20 8.14 -2.44 -7.06
C PRO A 20 7.02 -1.40 -7.16
N ASP A 21 6.58 -1.08 -8.38
CA ASP A 21 5.49 -0.11 -8.61
C ASP A 21 4.11 -0.60 -8.18
N TYR A 22 3.92 -1.92 -8.03
CA TYR A 22 2.67 -2.51 -7.55
C TYR A 22 2.53 -2.47 -6.03
N ILE A 23 3.47 -1.85 -5.31
CA ILE A 23 3.36 -1.63 -3.85
C ILE A 23 3.61 -0.17 -3.46
N PHE A 24 3.12 0.18 -2.27
CA PHE A 24 3.43 1.44 -1.61
C PHE A 24 3.88 1.20 -0.16
N PRO A 25 5.13 1.50 0.21
CA PRO A 25 5.59 1.42 1.59
C PRO A 25 4.90 2.46 2.49
N LEU A 26 4.46 2.05 3.68
CA LEU A 26 3.67 2.85 4.62
C LEU A 26 4.20 2.68 6.05
N VAL A 27 4.09 3.75 6.83
CA VAL A 27 4.10 3.68 8.30
C VAL A 27 2.66 3.78 8.75
N LEU A 28 2.23 2.84 9.58
CA LEU A 28 0.95 2.91 10.28
C LEU A 28 1.20 3.24 11.74
N THR A 29 0.57 4.28 12.26
CA THR A 29 0.54 4.57 13.69
C THR A 29 -0.14 3.43 14.46
N SER A 30 0.17 3.27 15.74
CA SER A 30 -0.47 2.25 16.59
C SER A 30 -2.00 2.35 16.57
N ALA A 31 -2.54 3.57 16.61
CA ALA A 31 -3.98 3.80 16.51
C ALA A 31 -4.59 3.31 15.18
N THR A 32 -3.88 3.48 14.06
CA THR A 32 -4.31 2.92 12.79
C THR A 32 -4.21 1.40 12.80
N GLN A 33 -3.14 0.83 13.37
CA GLN A 33 -2.97 -0.62 13.45
C GLN A 33 -4.07 -1.29 14.28
N GLU A 34 -4.42 -0.73 15.44
CA GLU A 34 -5.54 -1.18 16.27
C GLU A 34 -6.87 -1.09 15.50
N LEU A 35 -7.12 0.04 14.84
CA LEU A 35 -8.37 0.27 14.08
C LEU A 35 -8.59 -0.76 12.97
N PHE A 36 -7.52 -1.18 12.30
CA PHE A 36 -7.58 -2.14 11.18
C PHE A 36 -7.24 -3.57 11.60
N GLY A 37 -6.95 -3.82 12.88
CA GLY A 37 -6.54 -5.12 13.42
C GLY A 37 -5.32 -5.67 12.69
N CYS A 38 -4.28 -4.85 12.53
CA CYS A 38 -3.01 -5.21 11.90
C CYS A 38 -1.81 -4.82 12.78
N GLN A 39 -1.95 -4.96 14.10
CA GLN A 39 -0.85 -4.72 15.03
C GLN A 39 0.34 -5.62 14.71
N ALA A 40 1.49 -4.97 14.49
CA ALA A 40 2.75 -5.64 14.21
C ALA A 40 3.13 -6.61 15.34
N ASP A 41 3.57 -7.81 14.96
CA ASP A 41 3.93 -8.92 15.85
C ASP A 41 2.77 -9.48 16.71
N GLU A 42 1.53 -9.01 16.51
CA GLU A 42 0.31 -9.54 17.17
C GLU A 42 -0.69 -10.07 16.14
N ASP A 43 -1.31 -9.18 15.36
CA ASP A 43 -2.29 -9.53 14.32
C ASP A 43 -1.62 -9.99 13.02
N VAL A 44 -0.43 -9.45 12.75
CA VAL A 44 0.43 -9.78 11.61
C VAL A 44 1.84 -10.03 12.09
N THR A 45 2.43 -11.15 11.69
CA THR A 45 3.74 -11.61 12.17
C THR A 45 4.66 -11.92 10.99
N GLY A 46 5.93 -12.21 11.25
CA GLY A 46 6.83 -12.69 10.18
C GLY A 46 6.35 -13.98 9.49
N GLU A 47 5.61 -14.83 10.20
CA GLU A 47 5.05 -16.08 9.66
C GLU A 47 3.71 -15.86 8.94
N ASN A 48 2.89 -14.92 9.42
CA ASN A 48 1.63 -14.52 8.81
C ASN A 48 1.57 -12.99 8.63
N PRO A 49 2.28 -12.43 7.63
CA PRO A 49 2.44 -10.98 7.51
C PRO A 49 1.27 -10.29 6.80
N TYR A 50 0.20 -11.01 6.48
CA TYR A 50 -0.83 -10.58 5.54
C TYR A 50 -2.12 -10.15 6.24
N LYS A 51 -2.66 -8.99 5.87
CA LYS A 51 -3.99 -8.53 6.27
C LYS A 51 -4.77 -8.04 5.06
N LEU A 52 -5.98 -8.56 4.85
CA LEU A 52 -6.93 -7.98 3.91
C LEU A 52 -7.65 -6.83 4.59
N LEU A 53 -7.57 -5.65 3.98
CA LEU A 53 -8.24 -4.44 4.42
C LEU A 53 -9.39 -4.13 3.48
N LYS A 54 -10.56 -3.82 4.02
CA LYS A 54 -11.67 -3.33 3.23
C LYS A 54 -11.38 -1.92 2.73
N LYS A 55 -11.55 -1.72 1.42
CA LYS A 55 -11.43 -0.43 0.75
C LYS A 55 -12.34 0.62 1.38
N GLU A 56 -13.58 0.24 1.73
CA GLU A 56 -14.55 1.12 2.38
C GLU A 56 -14.05 1.67 3.72
N ASP A 57 -13.37 0.84 4.52
CA ASP A 57 -12.85 1.23 5.84
C ASP A 57 -11.67 2.18 5.69
N ILE A 58 -10.76 1.94 4.74
CA ILE A 58 -9.65 2.86 4.42
C ILE A 58 -10.20 4.22 3.96
N ILE A 59 -11.23 4.23 3.11
CA ILE A 59 -11.88 5.46 2.64
C ILE A 59 -12.55 6.20 3.80
N LYS A 60 -13.28 5.49 4.66
CA LYS A 60 -13.93 6.05 5.84
C LYS A 60 -12.91 6.66 6.80
N ASP A 61 -11.80 5.99 7.00
CA ASP A 61 -10.69 6.46 7.80
C ASP A 61 -10.13 7.79 7.29
N MET A 62 -9.80 7.86 6.00
CA MET A 62 -9.33 9.10 5.35
C MET A 62 -10.36 10.23 5.43
N LYS A 63 -11.66 9.93 5.39
CA LYS A 63 -12.71 10.94 5.57
C LYS A 63 -12.78 11.44 7.01
N THR A 64 -12.67 10.53 7.97
CA THR A 64 -12.84 10.83 9.40
C THR A 64 -11.63 11.56 9.96
N ARG A 65 -10.43 11.13 9.57
CA ARG A 65 -9.15 11.67 10.06
C ARG A 65 -8.48 12.64 9.09
N ALA A 66 -9.05 12.89 7.91
CA ALA A 66 -8.52 13.83 6.92
C ALA A 66 -7.00 13.62 6.70
N SER A 67 -6.20 14.70 6.77
CA SER A 67 -4.76 14.67 6.54
C SER A 67 -3.96 13.92 7.62
N VAL A 68 -4.56 13.53 8.74
CA VAL A 68 -3.89 12.73 9.79
C VAL A 68 -4.11 11.23 9.63
N SER A 69 -4.84 10.79 8.60
CA SER A 69 -4.88 9.38 8.23
C SER A 69 -3.56 8.95 7.61
N ASP A 70 -3.00 7.83 8.07
CA ASP A 70 -1.79 7.22 7.51
C ASP A 70 -1.98 6.79 6.04
N PHE A 71 -3.22 6.66 5.56
CA PHE A 71 -3.55 6.32 4.18
C PHE A 71 -3.66 7.55 3.25
N SER A 72 -3.55 8.77 3.78
CA SER A 72 -3.64 10.00 2.97
C SER A 72 -2.72 10.01 1.74
N PRO A 73 -1.44 9.56 1.81
CA PRO A 73 -0.56 9.53 0.64
C PRO A 73 -1.01 8.61 -0.49
N VAL A 74 -1.80 7.58 -0.18
CA VAL A 74 -2.27 6.57 -1.13
C VAL A 74 -3.73 6.73 -1.52
N LYS A 75 -4.38 7.85 -1.15
CA LYS A 75 -5.81 8.07 -1.36
C LYS A 75 -6.30 7.75 -2.76
N GLN A 76 -5.65 8.32 -3.80
CA GLN A 76 -6.09 8.09 -5.18
C GLN A 76 -5.89 6.63 -5.59
N LEU A 77 -4.78 6.01 -5.20
CA LEU A 77 -4.49 4.61 -5.49
C LEU A 77 -5.55 3.68 -4.87
N VAL A 78 -5.99 3.97 -3.65
CA VAL A 78 -7.07 3.22 -2.98
C VAL A 78 -8.41 3.42 -3.68
N LEU A 79 -8.73 4.65 -4.10
CA LEU A 79 -9.98 4.95 -4.82
C LEU A 79 -10.05 4.26 -6.19
N ASP A 80 -8.93 4.21 -6.90
CA ASP A 80 -8.81 3.62 -8.24
C ASP A 80 -8.68 2.08 -8.20
N TYR A 81 -8.37 1.49 -7.04
CA TYR A 81 -8.25 0.04 -6.88
C TYR A 81 -9.60 -0.65 -7.22
N PRO A 82 -9.63 -1.66 -8.11
CA PRO A 82 -10.89 -2.12 -8.71
C PRO A 82 -11.71 -3.08 -7.83
N GLU A 83 -11.16 -3.60 -6.74
CA GLU A 83 -11.86 -4.54 -5.84
C GLU A 83 -12.12 -3.96 -4.45
N ASP A 84 -12.88 -4.69 -3.65
CA ASP A 84 -13.32 -4.28 -2.32
C ASP A 84 -12.25 -4.47 -1.24
N GLU A 85 -11.22 -5.29 -1.48
CA GLU A 85 -10.19 -5.61 -0.50
C GLU A 85 -8.77 -5.41 -1.05
N LEU A 86 -7.96 -4.67 -0.31
CA LEU A 86 -6.54 -4.48 -0.58
C LEU A 86 -5.71 -5.32 0.41
N LEU A 87 -4.56 -5.81 -0.06
CA LEU A 87 -3.63 -6.54 0.80
C LEU A 87 -2.62 -5.59 1.42
N LEU A 88 -2.64 -5.50 2.74
CA LEU A 88 -1.58 -4.94 3.55
C LEU A 88 -0.60 -6.06 3.92
N VAL A 89 0.69 -5.78 3.82
CA VAL A 89 1.74 -6.71 4.23
C VAL A 89 2.64 -6.04 5.27
N PHE A 90 2.89 -6.76 6.36
CA PHE A 90 3.89 -6.42 7.35
C PHE A 90 5.28 -6.74 6.82
N ASP A 91 6.11 -5.71 6.65
CA ASP A 91 7.49 -5.80 6.18
C ASP A 91 8.42 -5.77 7.40
N ARG A 92 8.47 -6.90 8.10
CA ARG A 92 9.21 -7.05 9.37
C ARG A 92 10.68 -6.62 9.25
N ASP A 93 11.30 -6.94 8.12
CA ASP A 93 12.72 -6.70 7.88
C ASP A 93 12.99 -5.33 7.21
N PHE A 94 11.96 -4.50 7.04
CA PHE A 94 12.04 -3.21 6.36
C PHE A 94 12.67 -3.32 4.96
N THR A 95 12.35 -4.39 4.25
CA THR A 95 12.80 -4.68 2.87
C THR A 95 12.62 -3.47 1.95
N TYR A 96 11.51 -2.75 2.12
CA TYR A 96 11.15 -1.56 1.37
C TYR A 96 11.22 -0.26 2.19
N GLY A 97 11.92 -0.31 3.33
CA GLY A 97 12.26 0.84 4.16
C GLY A 97 11.16 1.33 5.11
N GLN A 98 9.99 0.67 5.15
CA GLN A 98 8.90 0.96 6.09
C GLN A 98 8.36 -0.34 6.67
N SER A 99 7.62 -0.27 7.79
CA SER A 99 7.11 -1.46 8.49
C SER A 99 5.95 -2.14 7.78
N PHE A 100 5.29 -1.46 6.84
CA PHE A 100 4.21 -2.03 6.04
C PHE A 100 4.36 -1.65 4.57
N TYR A 101 3.70 -2.40 3.69
CA TYR A 101 3.36 -1.93 2.37
C TYR A 101 1.95 -2.36 1.94
N LEU A 102 1.32 -1.52 1.14
CA LEU A 102 0.03 -1.81 0.52
C LEU A 102 0.24 -2.31 -0.91
N VAL A 103 -0.43 -3.40 -1.26
CA VAL A 103 -0.41 -3.95 -2.63
C VAL A 103 -1.48 -3.25 -3.46
N LEU A 104 -1.05 -2.65 -4.58
CA LEU A 104 -1.83 -1.72 -5.39
C LEU A 104 -2.42 -2.32 -6.67
N THR A 105 -2.14 -3.60 -6.95
CA THR A 105 -2.70 -4.29 -8.12
C THR A 105 -3.32 -5.62 -7.70
N VAL A 106 -4.44 -5.97 -8.33
CA VAL A 106 -5.14 -7.24 -8.11
C VAL A 106 -4.23 -8.43 -8.43
N GLU A 107 -3.52 -8.35 -9.56
CA GLU A 107 -2.59 -9.39 -9.99
C GLU A 107 -1.51 -9.68 -8.93
N ALA A 108 -0.86 -8.63 -8.39
CA ALA A 108 0.14 -8.82 -7.34
C ALA A 108 -0.48 -9.40 -6.06
N LYS A 109 -1.67 -8.93 -5.66
CA LYS A 109 -2.38 -9.47 -4.49
C LYS A 109 -2.65 -10.97 -4.67
N GLU A 110 -3.21 -11.37 -5.80
CA GLU A 110 -3.49 -12.77 -6.09
C GLU A 110 -2.23 -13.63 -6.10
N ASN A 111 -1.17 -13.15 -6.74
CA ASN A 111 0.08 -13.90 -6.86
C ASN A 111 0.70 -14.14 -5.47
N ILE A 112 0.75 -13.10 -4.62
CA ILE A 112 1.24 -13.22 -3.24
C ILE A 112 0.40 -14.22 -2.44
N LEU A 113 -0.94 -14.14 -2.54
CA LEU A 113 -1.83 -15.04 -1.81
C LEU A 113 -1.85 -16.48 -2.36
N LYS A 114 -1.54 -16.68 -3.64
CA LYS A 114 -1.41 -18.01 -4.27
C LYS A 114 -0.15 -18.72 -3.77
N VAL A 115 0.99 -18.02 -3.71
CA VAL A 115 2.26 -18.58 -3.19
C VAL A 115 2.05 -19.15 -1.79
N ARG A 116 1.38 -18.40 -0.90
CA ARG A 116 1.05 -18.87 0.45
C ARG A 116 0.27 -20.19 0.48
N LYS A 117 -0.62 -20.44 -0.48
CA LYS A 117 -1.47 -21.64 -0.48
C LYS A 117 -0.74 -22.90 -0.93
N GLN A 118 0.47 -22.79 -1.48
CA GLN A 118 1.24 -23.94 -1.96
C GLN A 118 2.25 -24.48 -0.94
N ASP A 119 2.48 -23.75 0.16
CA ASP A 119 3.41 -24.14 1.24
C ASP A 119 2.71 -24.79 2.45
N GLY A 120 1.44 -25.18 2.32
CA GLY A 120 0.66 -25.90 3.35
C GLY A 120 0.09 -27.20 2.81
#